data_AF-A0AA38ZPE6-F1
#
_entry.id   AF-A0AA38ZPE6-F1
#
_cell.length_a   1.000
_cell.length_b   1.000
_cell.length_c   1.000
_cell.angle_alpha   90.00
_cell.angle_beta   90.00
_cell.angle_gamma   90.00
#
_symmetry.space_group_name_H-M   'P 1'
#
loop_
_entity.id
_entity.type
_entity.pdbx_description
1 polymer ?
#
loop_
_entity_poly.entity_id
_entity_poly.type
_entity_poly.pdbx_seq_one_letter_code
_entity_poly.pdbx_strand_id
1 'polypeptide(L)'
;MITGIGPSLYKSGKECGACYQVKCTKHMHPSCSGRPVRVVITDFCPGGPCASQSAHFDLSGTAFGAMAIPGQEEKLRNAGVLEIRYARVACDYSGKTIAFHVDLGANPNSFSVLVEFEEGDGDLAGVALKETLKGSGKWRAMQQSWGAVWKLDAGYELKPPFSIQLTS
;
A
#
# COMPACT_ATOMS: atom_id res chain seq x y z
N MET A 1 8.94 -1.31 -5.91
CA MET A 1 9.54 -0.12 -5.27
C MET A 1 8.61 0.27 -4.13
N ILE A 2 9.08 0.26 -2.88
CA ILE A 2 8.21 0.38 -1.70
C ILE A 2 8.62 1.55 -0.82
N THR A 3 7.70 2.02 0.00
CA THR A 3 7.93 3.09 0.98
C THR A 3 7.02 2.92 2.18
N GLY A 4 7.51 3.33 3.34
CA GLY A 4 6.68 3.73 4.46
C GLY A 4 6.24 5.19 4.32
N ILE A 5 5.20 5.60 5.05
CA ILE A 5 4.76 6.99 5.12
C ILE A 5 4.54 7.45 6.56
N GLY A 6 4.71 8.75 6.78
CA GLY A 6 4.44 9.39 8.06
C GLY A 6 2.94 9.48 8.40
N PRO A 7 2.61 9.82 9.66
CA PRO A 7 1.22 9.87 10.16
C PRO A 7 0.29 10.79 9.38
N SER A 8 0.83 11.88 8.80
CA SER A 8 0.03 12.85 8.04
C SER A 8 -0.56 12.28 6.75
N LEU A 9 0.06 11.24 6.18
CA LEU A 9 -0.40 10.58 4.96
C LEU A 9 -1.09 9.24 5.26
N TYR A 10 -0.67 8.51 6.31
CA TYR A 10 -1.07 7.11 6.52
C TYR A 10 -2.58 6.85 6.58
N LYS A 11 -3.38 7.81 7.10
CA LYS A 11 -4.85 7.73 7.20
C LYS A 11 -5.35 6.39 7.78
N SER A 12 -4.69 5.90 8.82
CA SER A 12 -5.02 4.62 9.48
C SER A 12 -5.02 3.40 8.52
N GLY A 13 -4.08 3.37 7.58
CA GLY A 13 -3.93 2.26 6.64
C GLY A 13 -4.73 2.41 5.34
N LYS A 14 -5.51 3.48 5.20
CA LYS A 14 -6.26 3.75 3.95
C LYS A 14 -5.38 4.04 2.74
N GLU A 15 -4.12 4.45 2.95
CA GLU A 15 -3.17 4.60 1.84
C GLU A 15 -2.35 3.33 1.58
N CYS A 16 -2.52 2.24 2.34
CA CYS A 16 -1.83 0.98 2.04
C CYS A 16 -2.25 0.48 0.66
N GLY A 17 -1.26 0.16 -0.18
CA GLY A 17 -1.46 -0.23 -1.57
C GLY A 17 -1.48 0.94 -2.56
N ALA A 18 -1.75 2.17 -2.12
CA ALA A 18 -1.75 3.34 -2.99
C ALA A 18 -0.35 3.61 -3.61
N CYS A 19 -0.34 4.15 -4.83
CA CYS A 19 0.90 4.46 -5.55
C CYS A 19 1.15 5.96 -5.65
N TYR A 20 2.43 6.32 -5.55
CA TYR A 20 2.91 7.69 -5.69
C TYR A 20 4.07 7.73 -6.66
N GLN A 21 4.18 8.82 -7.41
CA GLN A 21 5.44 9.20 -8.03
C GLN A 21 6.19 10.11 -7.08
N VAL A 22 7.43 9.76 -6.77
CA VAL A 22 8.36 10.60 -5.99
C VAL A 22 9.52 11.02 -6.89
N LYS A 23 9.97 12.27 -6.76
CA LYS A 23 11.14 12.76 -7.50
C LYS A 23 11.93 13.78 -6.71
N CYS A 24 13.23 13.80 -6.94
CA CYS A 24 14.11 14.89 -6.51
C CYS A 24 14.73 15.57 -7.73
N THR A 25 15.21 16.80 -7.57
CA THR A 25 15.78 17.59 -8.67
C THR A 25 17.22 18.01 -8.38
N LYS A 26 17.98 18.39 -9.40
CA LYS A 26 19.38 18.82 -9.25
C LYS A 26 19.54 20.02 -8.30
N HIS A 27 18.51 20.87 -8.18
CA HIS A 27 18.49 21.97 -7.22
C HIS A 27 18.40 21.50 -5.77
N MET A 28 17.79 20.34 -5.52
CA MET A 28 17.69 19.73 -4.18
C MET A 28 18.93 18.93 -3.82
N HIS A 29 19.47 18.14 -4.76
CA HIS A 29 20.73 17.42 -4.58
C HIS A 29 21.42 17.15 -5.93
N PRO A 30 22.77 17.31 -6.05
CA PRO A 30 23.48 17.18 -7.33
C PRO A 30 23.31 15.81 -8.02
N SER A 31 23.11 14.76 -7.23
CA SER A 31 22.92 13.39 -7.72
C SER A 31 21.51 13.06 -8.18
N CYS A 32 20.55 14.00 -8.07
CA CYS A 32 19.17 13.78 -8.51
C CYS A 32 19.04 13.74 -10.03
N SER A 33 18.34 12.73 -10.54
CA SER A 33 18.08 12.58 -11.97
C SER A 33 17.00 13.54 -12.50
N GLY A 34 16.11 14.03 -11.63
CA GLY A 34 14.90 14.76 -12.04
C GLY A 34 13.76 13.85 -12.52
N ARG A 35 14.01 12.54 -12.69
CA ARG A 35 13.02 11.56 -13.14
C ARG A 35 12.22 11.02 -11.95
N PRO A 36 10.89 10.87 -12.07
CA PRO A 36 10.08 10.29 -11.02
C PRO A 36 10.24 8.78 -10.92
N VAL A 37 10.09 8.27 -9.70
CA VAL A 37 10.04 6.85 -9.37
C VAL A 37 8.65 6.55 -8.83
N ARG A 38 7.97 5.55 -9.38
CA ARG A 38 6.72 5.04 -8.81
C ARG A 38 7.03 4.17 -7.59
N VAL A 39 6.40 4.47 -6.46
CA VAL A 39 6.49 3.71 -5.21
C VAL A 39 5.10 3.32 -4.74
N VAL A 40 5.00 2.16 -4.09
CA VAL A 40 3.78 1.72 -3.39
C VAL A 40 3.95 1.89 -1.89
N ILE A 41 2.90 2.37 -1.23
CA ILE A 41 2.84 2.44 0.23
C ILE A 41 2.62 1.03 0.78
N THR A 42 3.59 0.52 1.54
CA THR A 42 3.51 -0.81 2.15
C THR A 42 3.65 -0.78 3.66
N ASP A 43 4.02 0.36 4.23
CA ASP A 43 4.35 0.45 5.66
C ASP A 43 4.02 1.82 6.26
N PHE A 44 4.08 1.87 7.58
CA PHE A 44 3.81 3.06 8.38
C PHE A 44 5.03 3.43 9.23
N CYS A 45 5.48 4.67 9.13
CA CYS A 45 6.52 5.22 9.99
C CYS A 45 5.90 6.16 11.05
N PRO A 46 5.63 5.68 12.28
CA PRO A 46 4.80 6.40 13.25
C PRO A 46 5.47 7.60 13.93
N GLY A 47 6.79 7.69 13.95
CA GLY A 47 7.51 8.57 14.87
C GLY A 47 8.82 9.12 14.34
N GLY A 48 9.52 9.85 15.20
CA GLY A 48 10.80 10.47 14.85
C GLY A 48 10.69 11.44 13.67
N PRO A 49 11.65 11.43 12.73
CA PRO A 49 11.63 12.30 11.55
C PRO A 49 10.35 12.19 10.73
N CYS A 50 9.72 11.01 10.68
CA CYS A 50 8.50 10.76 9.91
C CYS A 50 7.28 11.52 10.42
N ALA A 51 7.25 11.88 11.71
CA ALA A 51 6.15 12.61 12.33
C ALA A 51 6.38 14.14 12.34
N SER A 52 7.55 14.60 11.90
CA SER A 52 7.96 16.02 12.03
C SER A 52 7.49 16.92 10.88
N GLN A 53 7.15 16.35 9.72
CA GLN A 53 6.88 17.08 8.49
C GLN A 53 5.42 16.96 8.08
N SER A 54 4.94 17.90 7.25
CA SER A 54 3.60 17.85 6.67
C SER A 54 3.37 16.62 5.78
N ALA A 55 4.44 16.09 5.19
CA ALA A 55 4.46 14.82 4.48
C ALA A 55 5.86 14.18 4.59
N HIS A 56 5.92 12.88 4.84
CA HIS A 56 7.17 12.13 4.92
C HIS A 56 7.04 10.76 4.26
N PHE A 57 8.02 10.42 3.42
CA PHE A 57 8.17 9.13 2.75
C PHE A 57 9.46 8.47 3.23
N ASP A 58 9.33 7.35 3.92
CA ASP A 58 10.47 6.52 4.34
C ASP A 58 10.73 5.48 3.26
N LEU A 59 11.47 5.92 2.23
CA LEU A 59 11.72 5.14 1.02
C LEU A 59 12.69 4.00 1.31
N SER A 60 12.43 2.82 0.74
CA SER A 60 13.46 1.77 0.75
C SER A 60 14.74 2.25 0.06
N GLY A 61 15.91 1.70 0.42
CA GLY A 61 17.18 2.11 -0.20
C GLY A 61 17.18 1.96 -1.73
N THR A 62 16.44 0.98 -2.27
CA THR A 62 16.22 0.83 -3.71
C THR A 62 15.37 1.99 -4.26
N ALA A 63 14.25 2.33 -3.62
CA ALA A 63 13.38 3.44 -4.03
C ALA A 63 14.08 4.80 -3.97
N PHE A 64 14.81 5.05 -2.88
CA PHE A 64 15.61 6.27 -2.69
C PHE A 64 16.69 6.39 -3.77
N GLY A 65 17.46 5.33 -3.99
CA GLY A 65 18.53 5.30 -4.98
C GLY A 65 18.03 5.45 -6.42
N ALA A 66 16.85 4.96 -6.75
CA ALA A 66 16.28 5.06 -8.10
C ALA A 66 15.95 6.49 -8.53
N MET A 67 15.88 7.46 -7.60
CA MET A 67 15.75 8.88 -7.94
C MET A 67 17.08 9.48 -8.43
N ALA A 68 18.20 8.79 -8.25
CA ALA A 68 19.53 9.27 -8.62
C ALA A 68 19.80 9.20 -10.12
N ILE A 69 20.78 10.00 -10.56
CA ILE A 69 21.45 9.80 -11.85
C ILE A 69 22.07 8.39 -11.83
N PRO A 70 21.92 7.58 -12.89
CA PRO A 70 22.51 6.24 -12.95
C PRO A 70 23.98 6.24 -12.56
N GLY A 71 24.37 5.35 -11.64
CA GLY A 71 25.71 5.27 -11.05
C GLY A 71 25.97 6.20 -9.87
N GLN A 72 25.00 7.02 -9.43
CA GLN A 72 25.11 7.88 -8.25
C GLN A 72 24.12 7.49 -7.13
N GLU A 73 23.58 6.27 -7.17
CA GLU A 73 22.55 5.80 -6.24
C GLU A 73 23.05 5.80 -4.80
N GLU A 74 24.28 5.35 -4.57
CA GLU A 74 24.89 5.34 -3.24
C GLU A 74 25.15 6.76 -2.73
N LYS A 75 25.65 7.64 -3.60
CA LYS A 75 25.87 9.05 -3.26
C LYS A 75 24.58 9.75 -2.86
N LEU A 76 23.47 9.46 -3.55
CA LEU A 76 22.17 9.97 -3.16
C LEU A 76 21.73 9.37 -1.81
N ARG A 77 21.79 8.04 -1.64
CA ARG A 77 21.44 7.38 -0.36
C ARG A 77 22.20 7.94 0.84
N ASN A 78 23.47 8.29 0.66
CA ASN A 78 24.31 8.86 1.72
C ASN A 78 23.89 10.27 2.16
N ALA A 79 22.99 10.95 1.42
CA ALA A 79 22.37 12.19 1.88
C ALA A 79 21.47 11.97 3.11
N GLY A 80 20.93 10.76 3.29
CA GLY A 80 20.04 10.39 4.40
C GLY A 80 18.64 10.99 4.27
N VAL A 81 18.53 12.32 4.37
CA VAL A 81 17.26 13.06 4.25
C VAL A 81 17.31 13.95 3.02
N LEU A 82 16.24 13.93 2.23
CA LEU A 82 16.19 14.59 0.92
C LEU A 82 14.81 15.22 0.71
N GLU A 83 14.79 16.47 0.25
CA GLU A 83 13.55 17.09 -0.23
C GLU A 83 13.09 16.43 -1.54
N ILE A 84 11.80 16.12 -1.61
CA ILE A 84 11.18 15.49 -2.78
C ILE A 84 9.92 16.24 -3.19
N ARG A 85 9.51 16.03 -4.43
CA ARG A 85 8.14 16.28 -4.89
C ARG A 85 7.44 14.95 -5.05
N TYR A 86 6.17 14.90 -4.68
CA TYR A 86 5.37 13.69 -4.80
C TYR A 86 3.99 14.00 -5.36
N ALA A 87 3.39 13.02 -6.03
CA ALA A 87 2.01 13.05 -6.49
C ALA A 87 1.43 11.63 -6.45
N ARG A 88 0.18 11.50 -6.02
CA ARG A 88 -0.55 10.22 -6.11
C ARG A 88 -0.79 9.90 -7.58
N VAL A 89 -0.62 8.63 -7.95
CA VAL A 89 -0.78 8.14 -9.33
C VAL A 89 -1.44 6.77 -9.31
N ALA A 90 -1.97 6.35 -10.46
CA ALA A 90 -2.42 4.97 -10.61
C ALA A 90 -1.27 3.97 -10.40
N CYS A 91 -1.57 2.92 -9.64
CA CYS A 91 -0.78 1.71 -9.55
C CYS A 91 -0.82 0.93 -10.86
N ASP A 92 0.29 0.25 -11.12
CA ASP A 92 0.56 -0.48 -12.34
C ASP A 92 1.30 -1.74 -11.94
N TYR A 93 0.55 -2.84 -11.96
CA TYR A 93 1.04 -4.17 -11.65
C TYR A 93 0.99 -5.04 -12.90
N SER A 94 1.28 -4.45 -14.07
CA SER A 94 1.29 -5.12 -15.37
C SER A 94 1.92 -6.51 -15.31
N GLY A 95 1.14 -7.52 -15.69
CA GLY A 95 1.56 -8.92 -15.67
C GLY A 95 1.29 -9.66 -14.34
N LYS A 96 0.71 -8.99 -13.33
CA LYS A 96 0.19 -9.62 -12.12
C LYS A 96 -1.33 -9.65 -12.14
N THR A 97 -1.88 -10.57 -11.38
CA THR A 97 -3.31 -10.58 -11.02
C THR A 97 -3.45 -10.19 -9.56
N ILE A 98 -4.62 -9.64 -9.20
CA ILE A 98 -4.99 -9.43 -7.79
C ILE A 98 -4.81 -10.76 -7.03
N ALA A 99 -4.14 -10.69 -5.90
CA ALA A 99 -3.90 -11.83 -5.03
C ALA A 99 -4.64 -11.66 -3.70
N PHE A 100 -5.06 -12.79 -3.14
CA PHE A 100 -5.75 -12.86 -1.86
C PHE A 100 -4.93 -13.77 -0.94
N HIS A 101 -4.38 -13.18 0.11
CA HIS A 101 -3.65 -13.92 1.13
C HIS A 101 -4.51 -14.05 2.39
N VAL A 102 -4.99 -15.27 2.67
CA VAL A 102 -5.78 -15.53 3.88
C VAL A 102 -4.87 -15.37 5.09
N ASP A 103 -5.25 -14.46 5.98
CA ASP A 103 -4.45 -14.11 7.16
C ASP A 103 -4.46 -15.24 8.19
N LEU A 104 -3.35 -15.40 8.92
CA LEU A 104 -3.17 -16.50 9.89
C LEU A 104 -4.19 -16.48 11.04
N GLY A 105 -4.81 -15.33 11.32
CA GLY A 105 -5.87 -15.21 12.32
C GLY A 105 -7.24 -15.72 11.84
N ALA A 106 -7.39 -16.04 10.55
CA ALA A 106 -8.62 -16.56 9.99
C ALA A 106 -8.94 -17.94 10.58
N ASN A 107 -10.22 -18.17 10.86
CA ASN A 107 -10.74 -19.40 11.43
C ASN A 107 -12.17 -19.64 10.92
N PRO A 108 -12.81 -20.78 11.23
CA PRO A 108 -14.15 -21.07 10.70
C PRO A 108 -15.22 -20.02 11.02
N ASN A 109 -15.05 -19.21 12.07
CA ASN A 109 -16.02 -18.19 12.47
C ASN A 109 -15.61 -16.75 12.13
N SER A 110 -14.40 -16.54 11.61
CA SER A 110 -13.85 -15.23 11.25
C SER A 110 -12.95 -15.35 10.04
N PHE A 111 -13.24 -14.60 8.98
CA PHE A 111 -12.42 -14.58 7.78
C PHE A 111 -11.64 -13.28 7.69
N SER A 112 -10.31 -13.35 7.58
CA SER A 112 -9.42 -12.22 7.32
C SER A 112 -8.57 -12.48 6.08
N VAL A 113 -8.40 -11.46 5.25
CA VAL A 113 -7.67 -11.54 3.98
C VAL A 113 -6.91 -10.24 3.72
N LEU A 114 -5.65 -10.37 3.30
CA LEU A 114 -4.87 -9.30 2.68
C LEU A 114 -5.12 -9.34 1.17
N VAL A 115 -5.47 -8.20 0.61
CA VAL A 115 -5.60 -8.02 -0.84
C VAL A 115 -4.31 -7.38 -1.34
N GLU A 116 -3.75 -7.91 -2.44
CA GLU A 116 -2.50 -7.43 -3.01
C GLU A 116 -2.62 -7.22 -4.52
N PHE A 117 -1.77 -6.34 -5.04
CA PHE A 117 -1.64 -6.02 -6.47
C PHE A 117 -2.91 -5.41 -7.06
N GLU A 118 -3.62 -4.57 -6.31
CA GLU A 118 -4.69 -3.74 -6.86
C GLU A 118 -4.12 -2.72 -7.85
N GLU A 119 -4.50 -2.84 -9.12
CA GLU A 119 -4.21 -1.80 -10.12
C GLU A 119 -5.10 -0.56 -9.91
N GLY A 120 -4.82 0.51 -10.65
CA GLY A 120 -5.64 1.73 -10.57
C GLY A 120 -5.37 2.48 -9.27
N ASP A 121 -6.38 2.67 -8.43
CA ASP A 121 -6.25 3.51 -7.23
C ASP A 121 -5.27 2.94 -6.19
N GLY A 122 -5.10 1.61 -6.18
CA GLY A 122 -4.16 0.89 -5.33
C GLY A 122 -4.60 0.69 -3.89
N ASP A 123 -5.51 1.52 -3.38
CA ASP A 123 -6.23 1.32 -2.14
C ASP A 123 -7.70 0.93 -2.43
N LEU A 124 -8.39 0.43 -1.40
CA LEU A 124 -9.78 -0.02 -1.49
C LEU A 124 -10.68 0.78 -0.54
N ALA A 125 -11.76 1.33 -1.07
CA ALA A 125 -12.85 1.89 -0.27
C ALA A 125 -13.68 0.82 0.45
N GLY A 126 -13.72 -0.41 -0.06
CA GLY A 126 -14.47 -1.48 0.58
C GLY A 126 -14.22 -2.88 0.04
N VAL A 127 -14.39 -3.88 0.90
CA VAL A 127 -14.36 -5.30 0.55
C VAL A 127 -15.60 -5.99 1.12
N ALA A 128 -16.20 -6.90 0.35
CA ALA A 128 -17.32 -7.71 0.80
C ALA A 128 -17.10 -9.20 0.52
N LEU A 129 -17.60 -10.05 1.43
CA LEU A 129 -17.54 -11.51 1.33
C LEU A 129 -18.94 -12.08 1.11
N LYS A 130 -19.04 -13.16 0.32
CA LYS A 130 -20.28 -13.93 0.13
C LYS A 130 -20.00 -15.43 0.13
N GLU A 131 -20.82 -16.20 0.85
CA GLU A 131 -20.83 -17.68 0.80
C GLU A 131 -21.61 -18.15 -0.45
N THR A 132 -20.94 -18.86 -1.35
CA THR A 132 -21.46 -19.10 -2.72
C THR A 132 -22.39 -20.31 -2.81
N LEU A 133 -22.19 -21.36 -2.00
CA LEU A 133 -22.95 -22.61 -2.12
C LEU A 133 -24.43 -22.51 -1.69
N LYS A 134 -24.83 -21.48 -0.95
CA LYS A 134 -26.21 -21.38 -0.45
C LYS A 134 -27.21 -20.75 -1.43
N GLY A 135 -26.81 -20.32 -2.64
CA GLY A 135 -27.71 -19.72 -3.64
C GLY A 135 -28.38 -18.39 -3.22
N SER A 136 -28.35 -18.05 -1.93
CA SER A 136 -28.93 -16.89 -1.28
C SER A 136 -27.91 -16.12 -0.42
N GLY A 137 -26.61 -16.36 -0.64
CA GLY A 137 -25.56 -15.68 0.13
C GLY A 137 -25.65 -14.17 -0.08
N LYS A 138 -25.83 -13.42 1.02
CA LYS A 138 -25.80 -11.96 0.99
C LYS A 138 -24.34 -11.50 1.01
N TRP A 139 -24.04 -10.44 0.24
CA TRP A 139 -22.77 -9.73 0.40
C TRP A 139 -22.71 -9.14 1.81
N ARG A 140 -21.61 -9.42 2.51
CA ARG A 140 -21.35 -8.90 3.85
C ARG A 140 -20.12 -8.01 3.76
N ALA A 141 -20.28 -6.74 4.10
CA ALA A 141 -19.16 -5.81 4.18
C ALA A 141 -18.14 -6.31 5.21
N MET A 142 -16.87 -6.28 4.82
CA MET A 142 -15.73 -6.56 5.67
C MET A 142 -15.24 -5.25 6.28
N GLN A 143 -14.65 -5.34 7.46
CA GLN A 143 -14.04 -4.21 8.16
C GLN A 143 -12.54 -4.18 7.87
N GLN A 144 -12.01 -3.00 7.57
CA GLN A 144 -10.56 -2.82 7.52
C GLN A 144 -10.00 -3.01 8.93
N SER A 145 -9.08 -3.97 9.08
CA SER A 145 -8.46 -4.31 10.37
C SER A 145 -7.20 -3.49 10.59
N TRP A 146 -6.12 -3.82 9.88
CA TRP A 146 -4.85 -3.10 9.89
C TRP A 146 -4.25 -3.10 8.49
N GLY A 147 -3.73 -1.96 8.04
CA GLY A 147 -3.21 -1.80 6.68
C GLY A 147 -4.24 -2.23 5.63
N ALA A 148 -3.86 -3.10 4.70
CA ALA A 148 -4.71 -3.64 3.64
C ALA A 148 -5.41 -4.97 4.02
N VAL A 149 -5.46 -5.33 5.30
CA VAL A 149 -6.18 -6.53 5.79
C VAL A 149 -7.65 -6.21 6.04
N TRP A 150 -8.53 -7.00 5.43
CA TRP A 150 -9.98 -6.93 5.59
C TRP A 150 -10.49 -8.13 6.37
N LYS A 151 -11.39 -7.91 7.33
CA LYS A 151 -11.90 -8.93 8.24
C LYS A 151 -13.43 -8.96 8.29
N LEU A 152 -13.98 -10.16 8.41
CA LEU A 152 -15.38 -10.41 8.72
C LEU A 152 -15.49 -11.40 9.89
N ASP A 153 -15.93 -10.91 11.05
CA ASP A 153 -16.39 -11.76 12.15
C ASP A 153 -17.81 -12.23 11.84
N ALA A 154 -17.97 -13.53 11.54
CA ALA A 154 -19.24 -14.04 11.05
C ALA A 154 -20.27 -14.27 12.15
N GLY A 155 -19.80 -14.62 13.36
CA GLY A 155 -20.65 -15.07 14.48
C GLY A 155 -21.18 -16.50 14.33
N TYR A 156 -20.87 -17.17 13.21
CA TYR A 156 -21.21 -18.56 12.91
C TYR A 156 -20.12 -19.16 12.00
N GLU A 157 -20.15 -20.48 11.83
CA GLU A 157 -19.19 -21.17 10.96
C GLU A 157 -19.46 -20.88 9.48
N LEU A 158 -18.55 -20.14 8.84
CA LEU A 158 -18.58 -19.80 7.42
C LEU A 158 -18.44 -21.05 6.55
N LYS A 159 -19.23 -21.12 5.47
CA LYS A 159 -19.24 -22.24 4.53
C LYS A 159 -18.61 -21.83 3.19
N PRO A 160 -17.40 -22.30 2.86
CA PRO A 160 -16.77 -22.06 1.55
C PRO A 160 -17.54 -22.80 0.43
N PRO A 161 -17.32 -22.46 -0.86
CA PRO A 161 -16.41 -21.45 -1.37
C PRO A 161 -16.97 -20.03 -1.19
N PHE A 162 -16.05 -19.06 -1.14
CA PHE A 162 -16.38 -17.65 -1.00
C PHE A 162 -16.21 -16.89 -2.32
N SER A 163 -17.00 -15.84 -2.50
CA SER A 163 -16.73 -14.77 -3.45
C SER A 163 -16.33 -13.51 -2.69
N ILE A 164 -15.33 -12.80 -3.22
CA ILE A 164 -14.86 -11.51 -2.70
C ILE A 164 -15.19 -10.43 -3.72
N GLN A 165 -15.79 -9.33 -3.27
CA GLN A 165 -16.03 -8.14 -4.06
C GLN A 165 -15.15 -7.02 -3.54
N LEU A 166 -14.46 -6.34 -4.46
CA LEU A 166 -13.59 -5.20 -4.18
C LEU A 166 -14.23 -3.93 -4.72
N THR A 167 -14.14 -2.85 -3.97
CA THR A 167 -14.57 -1.50 -4.35
C THR A 167 -13.40 -0.56 -4.13
N SER A 168 -12.92 0.06 -5.20
CA SER A 168 -11.94 1.15 -5.17
C SER A 168 -12.59 2.44 -4.66
#